data_AF-A0A1G2MDQ8-F1
#
_entry.id   AF-A0A1G2MDQ8-F1
#
_cell.length_a   1.000
_cell.length_b   1.000
_cell.length_c   1.000
_cell.angle_alpha   90.00
_cell.angle_beta   90.00
_cell.angle_gamma   90.00
#
_symmetry.space_group_name_H-M   'P 1'
#
loop_
_entity.id
_entity.type
_entity.pdbx_description
1 polymer ?
#
loop_
_entity_poly.entity_id
_entity_poly.type
_entity_poly.pdbx_seq_one_letter_code
_entity_poly.pdbx_strand_id
1 'polypeptide(L)'
;MLTDKALAWIKELSEKYFVVICVGGGTQINRAFAKAGLPVKKHGPLGRETRSLKERQLARDVLERNQAKVQDRLAALDVHVSVVIPVLEIGTVLCHVNGDQFLLTSYLGFDILYAVTLPDRLQKKRKQFAQYKKIRVIAF
;
A
#
# COMPACT_ATOMS: atom_id res chain seq x y z
N MET A 1 -8.85 -2.53 -7.49
CA MET A 1 -8.11 -3.29 -8.52
C MET A 1 -7.28 -2.26 -9.29
N LEU A 2 -6.10 -2.62 -9.82
CA LEU A 2 -5.31 -1.68 -10.63
C LEU A 2 -6.07 -1.38 -11.92
N THR A 3 -6.16 -0.11 -12.31
CA THR A 3 -6.75 0.30 -13.58
C THR A 3 -5.76 0.02 -14.72
N ASP A 4 -6.25 -0.09 -15.96
CA ASP A 4 -5.37 -0.30 -17.11
C ASP A 4 -4.37 0.85 -17.29
N LYS A 5 -4.80 2.10 -16.97
CA LYS A 5 -3.91 3.26 -16.93
C LYS A 5 -2.79 3.11 -15.91
N ALA A 6 -3.11 2.63 -14.70
CA ALA A 6 -2.10 2.38 -13.68
C ALA A 6 -1.14 1.26 -14.10
N LEU A 7 -1.64 0.20 -14.74
CA LEU A 7 -0.81 -0.91 -15.23
C LEU A 7 0.15 -0.46 -16.34
N ALA A 8 -0.33 0.30 -17.33
CA ALA A 8 0.52 0.85 -18.38
C ALA A 8 1.63 1.74 -17.79
N TRP A 9 1.28 2.60 -16.83
CA TRP A 9 2.24 3.45 -16.14
C TRP A 9 3.28 2.66 -15.32
N ILE A 10 2.86 1.61 -14.62
CA ILE A 10 3.79 0.72 -13.89
C ILE A 10 4.76 0.04 -14.85
N LYS A 11 4.26 -0.43 -16.01
CA LYS A 11 5.09 -1.05 -17.05
C LYS A 11 6.17 -0.09 -17.54
N GLU A 12 5.79 1.13 -17.93
CA GLU A 12 6.74 2.17 -18.36
C GLU A 12 7.79 2.51 -17.29
N LEU A 13 7.40 2.50 -16.02
CA LEU A 13 8.36 2.70 -14.92
C LEU A 13 9.32 1.52 -14.78
N SER A 14 8.83 0.29 -14.90
CA SER A 14 9.64 -0.92 -14.72
C SER A 14 10.71 -1.10 -15.80
N GLU A 15 10.52 -0.51 -16.97
CA GLU A 15 11.53 -0.47 -18.04
C GLU A 15 12.71 0.45 -17.72
N LYS A 16 12.55 1.37 -16.74
CA LYS A 16 13.54 2.41 -16.42
C LYS A 16 14.12 2.29 -15.02
N TYR A 17 13.40 1.65 -14.11
CA TYR A 17 13.74 1.61 -12.68
C TYR A 17 13.42 0.23 -12.10
N PHE A 18 14.11 -0.09 -11.00
CA PHE A 18 13.62 -1.13 -10.09
C PHE A 18 12.39 -0.62 -9.34
N VAL A 19 11.22 -1.20 -9.61
CA VAL A 19 9.94 -0.74 -9.05
C VAL A 19 9.49 -1.63 -7.89
N VAL A 20 9.11 -0.99 -6.78
CA VAL A 20 8.47 -1.63 -5.63
C VAL A 20 7.05 -1.07 -5.46
N ILE A 21 6.06 -1.95 -5.44
CA ILE A 21 4.65 -1.61 -5.27
C ILE A 21 4.20 -2.02 -3.88
N CYS A 22 3.81 -1.04 -3.05
CA CYS A 22 3.16 -1.31 -1.77
C CYS A 22 1.64 -1.41 -1.95
N VAL A 23 1.06 -2.60 -1.78
CA VAL A 23 -0.38 -2.80 -1.97
C VAL A 23 -1.20 -2.46 -0.72
N GLY A 24 -2.29 -1.73 -0.92
CA GLY A 24 -3.26 -1.43 0.14
C GLY A 24 -4.35 -2.50 0.27
N GLY A 25 -5.09 -2.47 1.38
CA GLY A 25 -6.21 -3.38 1.61
C GLY A 25 -7.28 -2.89 2.58
N GLY A 26 -7.32 -1.59 2.89
CA GLY A 26 -8.15 -1.06 3.98
C GLY A 26 -9.64 -1.47 3.91
N THR A 27 -10.25 -1.40 2.72
CA THR A 27 -11.65 -1.80 2.50
C THR A 27 -11.85 -3.30 2.66
N GLN A 28 -10.92 -4.11 2.15
CA GLN A 28 -10.97 -5.57 2.25
C GLN A 28 -10.76 -6.04 3.69
N ILE A 29 -9.85 -5.40 4.42
CA ILE A 29 -9.62 -5.66 5.86
C ILE A 29 -10.89 -5.32 6.64
N ASN A 30 -11.52 -4.18 6.36
CA ASN A 30 -12.79 -3.80 6.99
C ASN A 30 -13.87 -4.88 6.82
N ARG A 31 -14.02 -5.40 5.59
CA ARG A 31 -14.98 -6.47 5.29
C ARG A 31 -14.63 -7.78 6.02
N ALA A 32 -13.34 -8.14 6.05
CA ALA A 32 -12.88 -9.33 6.76
C ALA A 32 -13.13 -9.23 8.28
N PHE A 33 -12.85 -8.07 8.87
CA PHE A 33 -13.09 -7.80 10.29
C PHE A 33 -14.58 -7.86 10.62
N ALA A 34 -15.42 -7.22 9.81
CA ALA A 34 -16.88 -7.27 9.97
C ALA A 34 -17.41 -8.70 9.95
N LYS A 35 -16.95 -9.52 8.99
CA LYS A 35 -17.33 -10.94 8.88
C LYS A 35 -16.89 -11.77 10.09
N ALA A 36 -15.77 -11.40 10.71
CA ALA A 36 -15.22 -12.08 11.88
C ALA A 36 -15.75 -11.54 13.22
N GLY A 37 -16.70 -10.60 13.21
CA GLY A 37 -17.22 -9.95 14.42
C GLY A 37 -16.21 -9.02 15.11
N LEU A 38 -15.19 -8.54 14.40
CA LEU A 38 -14.13 -7.69 14.93
C LEU A 38 -14.41 -6.19 14.71
N PRO A 39 -13.88 -5.28 15.55
CA PRO A 39 -14.08 -3.84 15.41
C PRO A 39 -13.52 -3.27 14.10
N VAL A 40 -14.37 -2.63 13.30
CA VAL A 40 -14.03 -2.22 11.92
C VAL A 40 -13.48 -0.78 11.86
N LYS A 41 -13.84 0.11 12.80
CA LYS A 41 -13.69 1.58 12.64
C LYS A 41 -12.65 2.27 13.52
N LYS A 42 -11.85 1.55 14.32
CA LYS A 42 -10.79 2.21 15.11
C LYS A 42 -9.57 2.50 14.22
N HIS A 43 -9.49 3.74 13.76
CA HIS A 43 -8.35 4.29 13.05
C HIS A 43 -7.72 5.38 13.92
N GLY A 44 -6.47 5.16 14.32
CA GLY A 44 -5.61 6.18 14.89
C GLY A 44 -4.96 7.05 13.80
N PRO A 45 -4.11 8.01 14.20
CA PRO A 45 -3.43 8.92 13.27
C PRO A 45 -2.56 8.20 12.24
N LEU A 46 -2.05 7.01 12.58
CA LEU A 46 -1.18 6.20 11.72
C LEU A 46 -1.93 5.06 11.00
N GLY A 47 -3.26 5.02 11.08
CA GLY A 47 -4.08 4.02 10.40
C GLY A 47 -4.83 3.11 11.37
N ARG A 48 -5.11 1.88 10.95
CA ARG A 48 -5.86 0.93 11.77
C ARG A 48 -5.02 0.47 12.96
N GLU A 49 -5.61 0.48 14.15
CA GLU A 49 -5.01 -0.09 15.35
C GLU A 49 -5.57 -1.50 15.59
N THR A 50 -4.72 -2.52 15.44
CA THR A 50 -5.05 -3.91 15.77
C THR A 50 -4.62 -4.24 17.20
N ARG A 51 -5.55 -4.74 18.02
CA ARG A 51 -5.32 -4.96 19.46
C ARG A 51 -4.85 -6.37 19.78
N SER A 52 -5.23 -7.35 18.97
CA SER A 52 -4.94 -8.76 19.19
C SER A 52 -4.09 -9.37 18.07
N LEU A 53 -3.43 -10.49 18.36
CA LEU A 53 -2.74 -11.29 17.34
C LEU A 53 -3.69 -11.73 16.23
N LYS A 54 -4.92 -12.13 16.59
CA LYS A 54 -5.97 -12.52 15.64
C LYS A 54 -6.30 -11.39 14.65
N GLU A 55 -6.42 -10.15 15.12
CA GLU A 55 -6.63 -8.99 14.24
C GLU A 55 -5.43 -8.75 13.32
N ARG A 56 -4.20 -8.83 13.83
CA ARG A 56 -2.98 -8.65 13.02
C ARG A 56 -2.85 -9.71 11.94
N GLN A 57 -3.12 -10.97 12.28
CA GLN A 57 -3.06 -12.08 11.33
C GLN A 57 -4.12 -11.91 10.24
N LEU A 58 -5.37 -11.65 10.61
CA LEU A 58 -6.44 -11.47 9.63
C LEU A 58 -6.18 -10.27 8.70
N ALA A 59 -5.65 -9.17 9.22
CA ALA A 59 -5.26 -8.03 8.40
C ALA A 59 -4.13 -8.40 7.43
N ARG A 60 -3.12 -9.16 7.90
CA ARG A 60 -2.00 -9.64 7.09
C ARG A 60 -2.48 -10.59 5.99
N ASP A 61 -3.32 -11.57 6.30
CA ASP A 61 -3.87 -12.52 5.32
C ASP A 61 -4.64 -11.81 4.18
N VAL A 62 -5.30 -10.69 4.48
CA VAL A 62 -5.97 -9.87 3.46
C VAL A 62 -4.95 -9.16 2.58
N LEU A 63 -3.90 -8.60 3.17
CA LEU A 63 -2.85 -7.90 2.43
C LEU A 63 -2.04 -8.85 1.56
N GLU A 64 -1.66 -10.02 2.07
CA GLU A 64 -0.94 -11.06 1.32
C GLU A 64 -1.78 -11.60 0.16
N ARG A 65 -3.10 -11.78 0.33
CA ARG A 65 -3.99 -12.11 -0.79
C ARG A 65 -4.07 -11.00 -1.83
N ASN A 66 -4.01 -9.74 -1.43
CA ASN A 66 -3.97 -8.63 -2.39
C ASN A 66 -2.61 -8.56 -3.10
N GLN A 67 -1.52 -8.83 -2.38
CA GLN A 67 -0.16 -8.92 -2.92
C GLN A 67 -0.10 -9.98 -4.01
N ALA A 68 -0.52 -11.21 -3.71
CA ALA A 68 -0.57 -12.31 -4.67
C ALA A 68 -1.38 -11.94 -5.92
N LYS A 69 -2.59 -11.40 -5.76
CA LYS A 69 -3.42 -10.97 -6.91
C LYS A 69 -2.76 -9.92 -7.79
N VAL A 70 -2.02 -8.99 -7.20
CA VAL A 70 -1.31 -7.95 -7.95
C VAL A 70 -0.09 -8.57 -8.64
N GLN A 71 0.66 -9.44 -7.96
CA GLN A 71 1.78 -10.18 -8.55
C GLN A 71 1.32 -11.01 -9.74
N ASP A 72 0.27 -11.81 -9.59
CA ASP A 72 -0.28 -12.65 -10.67
C ASP A 72 -0.69 -11.80 -11.88
N ARG A 73 -1.33 -10.65 -11.63
CA ARG A 73 -1.76 -9.75 -12.70
C ARG A 73 -0.59 -9.11 -13.44
N LEU A 74 0.48 -8.75 -12.73
CA LEU A 74 1.67 -8.16 -13.33
C LEU A 74 2.51 -9.20 -14.07
N ALA A 75 2.64 -10.41 -13.51
CA ALA A 75 3.30 -11.55 -14.16
C ALA A 75 2.61 -11.94 -15.47
N ALA A 76 1.27 -11.96 -15.50
CA ALA A 76 0.51 -12.22 -16.72
C ALA A 76 0.72 -11.16 -17.83
N LEU A 77 1.30 -9.99 -17.48
CA LEU A 77 1.62 -8.91 -18.41
C LEU A 77 3.13 -8.78 -18.67
N ASP A 78 3.92 -9.74 -18.19
CA ASP A 78 5.39 -9.74 -18.25
C ASP A 78 6.02 -8.48 -17.63
N VAL A 79 5.42 -7.99 -16.53
CA VAL A 79 5.88 -6.82 -15.80
C VAL A 79 6.58 -7.27 -14.51
N HIS A 80 7.91 -7.18 -14.50
CA HIS A 80 8.72 -7.61 -13.37
C HIS A 80 8.94 -6.48 -12.35
N VAL A 81 8.19 -6.53 -11.25
CA VAL A 81 8.31 -5.57 -10.15
C VAL A 81 8.19 -6.30 -8.80
N SER A 82 8.76 -5.71 -7.75
CA SER A 82 8.57 -6.24 -6.40
C SER A 82 7.24 -5.74 -5.83
N VAL A 83 6.42 -6.64 -5.29
CA VAL A 83 5.15 -6.27 -4.66
C VAL A 83 5.25 -6.60 -3.17
N VAL A 84 4.98 -5.61 -2.33
CA VAL A 84 5.10 -5.70 -0.86
C VAL A 84 3.81 -5.23 -0.18
N ILE A 85 3.66 -5.58 1.09
CA ILE A 85 2.57 -5.13 1.96
C ILE A 85 3.09 -4.12 2.99
N PRO A 86 2.26 -3.17 3.48
CA PRO A 86 2.68 -2.16 4.45
C PRO A 86 2.73 -2.73 5.87
N VAL A 87 3.53 -3.77 6.08
CA VAL A 87 3.77 -4.40 7.39
C VAL A 87 5.26 -4.35 7.65
N LEU A 88 5.64 -3.68 8.73
CA LEU A 88 7.01 -3.65 9.22
C LEU A 88 7.20 -4.77 10.23
N GLU A 89 8.36 -5.43 10.18
CA GLU A 89 8.79 -6.38 11.19
C GLU A 89 9.83 -5.70 12.09
N ILE A 90 9.49 -5.53 13.37
CA ILE A 90 10.39 -4.92 14.36
C ILE A 90 10.62 -5.95 15.46
N GLY A 91 11.81 -6.56 15.47
CA GLY A 91 12.07 -7.74 16.29
C GLY A 91 11.15 -8.89 15.84
N THR A 92 10.28 -9.36 16.74
CA THR A 92 9.29 -10.41 16.45
C THR A 92 7.86 -9.87 16.26
N VAL A 93 7.68 -8.54 16.22
CA VAL A 93 6.35 -7.91 16.21
C VAL A 93 6.00 -7.42 14.81
N LEU A 94 4.81 -7.83 14.34
CA LEU A 94 4.20 -7.36 13.10
C LEU A 94 3.51 -6.01 13.32
N CYS A 95 4.07 -4.96 12.72
CA CYS A 95 3.63 -3.59 12.82
C CYS A 95 2.94 -3.16 11.53
N HIS A 96 1.60 -3.24 11.51
CA HIS A 96 0.80 -2.72 10.40
C HIS A 96 0.91 -1.20 10.35
N VAL A 97 1.30 -0.66 9.20
CA VAL A 97 1.33 0.78 8.96
C VAL A 97 0.41 1.13 7.79
N ASN A 98 -0.08 2.37 7.73
CA ASN A 98 -0.76 2.82 6.53
C ASN A 98 0.25 3.07 5.39
N GLY A 99 -0.23 3.07 4.14
CA GLY A 99 0.64 3.24 2.98
C GLY A 99 1.37 4.58 2.91
N ASP A 100 0.79 5.66 3.46
CA ASP A 100 1.46 6.97 3.51
C ASP A 100 2.66 6.94 4.45
N GLN A 101 2.49 6.32 5.62
CA GLN A 101 3.55 6.16 6.60
C GLN A 101 4.65 5.25 6.06
N PHE A 102 4.28 4.17 5.37
CA PHE A 102 5.24 3.28 4.72
C PHE A 102 6.09 4.03 3.67
N LEU A 103 5.45 4.92 2.91
CA LEU A 103 6.13 5.80 1.94
C LEU A 103 7.15 6.72 2.61
N LEU A 104 6.78 7.33 3.75
CA LEU A 104 7.66 8.20 4.53
C LEU A 104 8.82 7.43 5.16
N THR A 105 8.56 6.26 5.73
CA THR A 105 9.61 5.39 6.30
C THR A 105 10.63 4.96 5.24
N SER A 106 10.19 4.81 3.98
CA SER A 106 11.04 4.43 2.85
C SER A 106 11.78 5.62 2.23
N TYR A 107 11.60 6.85 2.73
CA TYR A 107 12.05 8.08 2.06
C TYR A 107 13.55 8.13 1.74
N LEU A 108 14.38 7.61 2.66
CA LEU A 108 15.83 7.63 2.51
C LEU A 108 16.33 6.56 1.52
N GLY A 109 15.64 5.42 1.43
CA GLY A 109 16.09 4.26 0.64
C GLY A 109 15.74 4.30 -0.84
N PHE A 110 14.87 5.21 -1.27
CA PHE A 110 14.43 5.31 -2.67
C PHE A 110 14.83 6.64 -3.31
N ASP A 111 15.07 6.62 -4.62
CA ASP A 111 15.33 7.82 -5.41
C ASP A 111 14.05 8.60 -5.70
N ILE A 112 12.97 7.88 -6.03
CA ILE A 112 11.67 8.43 -6.38
C ILE A 112 10.59 7.62 -5.66
N LEU A 113 9.63 8.32 -5.07
CA LEU A 113 8.50 7.73 -4.35
C LEU A 113 7.20 8.22 -4.95
N TYR A 114 6.22 7.34 -5.11
CA TYR A 114 4.92 7.68 -5.67
C TYR A 114 3.79 7.44 -4.67
N ALA A 115 3.06 8.51 -4.31
CA ALA A 115 1.79 8.41 -3.60
C ALA A 115 0.66 8.30 -4.63
N VAL A 116 0.21 7.07 -4.88
CA VAL A 116 -0.89 6.79 -5.82
C VAL A 116 -2.23 6.96 -5.11
N THR A 117 -3.11 7.78 -5.66
CA THR A 117 -4.40 8.12 -5.04
C THR A 117 -5.54 8.21 -6.06
N LEU A 118 -6.77 8.38 -5.58
CA LEU A 118 -7.92 8.73 -6.42
C LEU A 118 -7.90 10.22 -6.82
N PRO A 119 -8.49 10.59 -7.97
CA PRO A 119 -8.47 11.97 -8.48
C PRO A 119 -9.02 13.02 -7.51
N ASP A 120 -10.10 12.69 -6.81
CA ASP A 120 -10.75 13.54 -5.78
C ASP A 120 -9.83 13.84 -4.58
N ARG A 121 -8.85 12.97 -4.31
CA ARG A 121 -7.90 13.09 -3.20
C ARG A 121 -6.56 13.69 -3.60
N LEU A 122 -6.32 13.93 -4.89
CA LEU A 122 -5.04 14.35 -5.44
C LEU A 122 -4.52 15.63 -4.78
N GLN A 123 -5.35 16.67 -4.68
CA GLN A 123 -4.93 17.95 -4.13
C GLN A 123 -4.60 17.87 -2.63
N LYS A 124 -5.40 17.12 -1.88
CA LYS A 124 -5.13 16.89 -0.44
C LYS A 124 -3.81 16.16 -0.23
N LYS A 125 -3.54 15.11 -1.02
CA LYS A 125 -2.29 14.36 -0.96
C LYS A 125 -1.08 15.19 -1.38
N ARG A 126 -1.21 16.02 -2.42
CA ARG A 126 -0.14 16.95 -2.83
C ARG A 126 0.24 17.90 -1.70
N LYS A 127 -0.75 18.48 -1.02
CA LYS A 127 -0.51 19.32 0.17
C LYS A 127 0.18 18.54 1.29
N GLN A 128 -0.31 17.33 1.60
CA GLN A 128 0.26 16.46 2.63
C GLN A 128 1.75 16.14 2.39
N PHE A 129 2.15 15.94 1.14
CA PHE A 129 3.53 15.55 0.81
C PHE A 129 4.41 16.67 0.25
N ALA A 130 3.95 17.93 0.26
CA ALA A 130 4.61 19.05 -0.39
C ALA A 130 6.06 19.28 0.05
N GLN A 131 6.37 18.97 1.32
CA GLN A 131 7.71 19.15 1.89
C GLN A 131 8.72 18.06 1.49
N TYR A 132 8.28 16.95 0.90
CA TYR A 132 9.10 15.79 0.59
C TYR A 132 9.47 15.75 -0.89
N LYS A 133 10.65 16.26 -1.25
CA LYS A 133 11.07 16.45 -2.65
C LYS A 133 11.06 15.18 -3.51
N LYS A 134 11.30 14.00 -2.91
CA LYS A 134 11.30 12.71 -3.62
C LYS A 134 9.89 12.15 -3.85
N ILE A 135 8.86 12.65 -3.16
CA ILE A 135 7.51 12.12 -3.24
C ILE A 135 6.72 12.83 -4.32
N ARG A 136 6.26 12.07 -5.31
CA ARG A 136 5.36 12.51 -6.39
C ARG A 136 3.97 11.96 -6.14
N VAL A 137 2.95 12.81 -6.24
CA VAL A 137 1.56 12.39 -6.05
C VAL A 137 0.86 12.27 -7.39
N ILE A 138 0.33 11.09 -7.69
CA ILE A 138 -0.34 10.77 -8.95
C ILE A 138 -1.73 10.19 -8.68
N ALA A 139 -2.62 10.31 -9.67
CA ALA A 139 -3.95 9.74 -9.59
C ALA A 139 -4.33 9.00 -10.87
N PHE A 140 -5.15 7.96 -10.71
CA PHE A 140 -5.72 7.15 -11.79
C PHE A 140 -7.22 6.97 -11.61
#